data_AF-A0A8J6GRE3-F1
#
_entry.id   AF-A0A8J6GRE3-F1
#
_cell.length_a   1.000
_cell.length_b   1.000
_cell.length_c   1.000
_cell.angle_alpha   90.00
_cell.angle_beta   90.00
_cell.angle_gamma   90.00
#
_symmetry.space_group_name_H-M   'P 1'
#
loop_
_entity.id
_entity.type
_entity.pdbx_description
1 polymer ?
#
loop_
_entity_poly.entity_id
_entity_poly.type
_entity_poly.pdbx_seq_one_letter_code
_entity_poly.pdbx_strand_id
1 'polypeptide(L)'
;MFKGPAVGVDLGTTYSCVGVFQHGKVEIIANDQGNRTTPSYVAFTDTERLIGDATNNQVVMNPTNTVFDAKSLIGRRFDDAVVQSDMKHWPFMVVNDAGRPKAQGEYKGETESFYPEEVSSMVLTKMKEIAEAYLGKTVTNAVVTVPACFNDSQRQATKDAGTIAGLNVLRIIKEPTAAAIAYGLGKKVGAERNVLVFDLGGGTFDVPILTIEDGTFEVKSTAGDTHLGGEDFDNRMVNHFIAEFKRKHKKDISESKRAVRCLRTACEPAKCTLSSSTQATIEIDSLYEGINFYTSITRARFEELNADLFRGTLDPVEKAL
;
A
#
# COMPACT_ATOMS: atom_id res chain seq x y z
N MET A 1 2.34 -33.34 5.42
CA MET A 1 1.82 -32.39 6.42
C MET A 1 2.83 -31.29 6.62
N PHE A 2 2.47 -30.03 6.38
CA PHE A 2 3.33 -28.89 6.69
C PHE A 2 3.48 -28.78 8.21
N LYS A 3 4.71 -28.65 8.72
CA LYS A 3 4.98 -28.39 10.14
C LYS A 3 5.00 -26.88 10.38
N GLY A 4 4.27 -26.42 11.38
CA GLY A 4 4.25 -25.01 11.82
C GLY A 4 2.95 -24.27 11.48
N PRO A 5 2.64 -23.16 12.19
CA PRO A 5 1.50 -22.31 11.88
C PRO A 5 1.63 -21.72 10.47
N ALA A 6 0.50 -21.49 9.81
CA ALA A 6 0.43 -20.71 8.58
C ALA A 6 -0.15 -19.33 8.89
N VAL A 7 0.44 -18.29 8.30
CA VAL A 7 -0.05 -16.91 8.41
C VAL A 7 -0.67 -16.46 7.09
N GLY A 8 -1.68 -15.60 7.17
CA GLY A 8 -2.18 -14.84 6.03
C GLY A 8 -1.54 -13.46 6.04
N VAL A 9 -0.90 -13.07 4.95
CA VAL A 9 -0.29 -11.75 4.80
C VAL A 9 -0.99 -11.02 3.67
N ASP A 10 -1.57 -9.88 4.02
CA ASP A 10 -1.99 -8.88 3.05
C ASP A 10 -0.81 -7.95 2.74
N LEU A 11 -0.22 -8.11 1.56
CA LEU A 11 0.90 -7.29 1.10
C LEU A 11 0.35 -6.11 0.29
N GLY A 12 -0.12 -5.08 0.98
CA GLY A 12 -0.71 -3.90 0.34
C GLY A 12 0.32 -2.88 -0.15
N THR A 13 -0.14 -1.95 -0.99
CA THR A 13 0.69 -0.90 -1.61
C THR A 13 1.30 0.03 -0.56
N THR A 14 0.46 0.58 0.32
CA THR A 14 0.86 1.56 1.34
C THR A 14 1.03 0.93 2.71
N TYR A 15 0.21 -0.08 3.04
CA TYR A 15 0.24 -0.80 4.30
C TYR A 15 0.11 -2.30 4.07
N SER A 16 0.73 -3.08 4.94
CA SER A 16 0.57 -4.53 5.00
C SER A 16 -0.05 -4.97 6.32
N CYS A 17 -0.73 -6.10 6.31
CA CYS A 17 -1.41 -6.69 7.47
C CYS A 17 -1.05 -8.17 7.57
N VAL A 18 -0.91 -8.69 8.79
CA VAL A 18 -0.69 -10.11 9.02
C VAL A 18 -1.70 -10.67 10.02
N GLY A 19 -2.26 -11.83 9.69
CA GLY A 19 -3.22 -12.53 10.51
C GLY A 19 -2.93 -14.02 10.62
N VAL A 20 -3.50 -14.65 11.64
CA VAL A 20 -3.38 -16.09 11.89
C VAL A 20 -4.76 -16.68 12.20
N PHE A 21 -5.02 -17.88 11.72
CA PHE A 21 -6.20 -18.65 12.12
C PHE A 21 -5.82 -19.65 13.20
N GLN A 22 -6.31 -19.43 14.43
CA GLN A 22 -6.07 -20.33 15.56
C GLN A 22 -7.28 -20.37 16.48
N HIS A 23 -7.49 -21.51 17.15
CA HIS A 23 -8.62 -21.72 18.06
C HIS A 23 -9.99 -21.43 17.42
N GLY A 24 -10.14 -21.71 16.12
CA GLY A 24 -11.39 -21.53 15.38
C GLY A 24 -11.73 -20.08 15.01
N LYS A 25 -10.80 -19.12 15.19
CA LYS A 25 -10.99 -17.71 14.85
C LYS A 25 -9.79 -17.13 14.13
N VAL A 26 -10.03 -16.05 13.39
CA VAL A 26 -8.98 -15.20 12.80
C VAL A 26 -8.55 -14.18 13.84
N GLU A 27 -7.24 -14.00 14.01
CA GLU A 27 -6.64 -12.96 14.83
C GLU A 27 -5.73 -12.10 13.94
N ILE A 28 -5.97 -10.78 13.93
CA ILE A 28 -5.09 -9.81 13.28
C ILE A 28 -4.02 -9.39 14.29
N ILE A 29 -2.76 -9.53 13.89
CA ILE A 29 -1.62 -9.39 14.78
C ILE A 29 -1.16 -7.92 14.76
N ALA A 30 -1.07 -7.31 15.93
CA ALA A 30 -0.49 -5.98 16.07
C ALA A 30 1.04 -6.05 16.03
N ASN A 31 1.67 -5.03 15.45
CA ASN A 31 3.12 -4.88 15.43
C ASN A 31 3.67 -4.39 16.79
N ASP A 32 4.97 -4.15 16.85
CA ASP A 32 5.69 -3.69 18.06
C ASP A 32 5.25 -2.30 18.56
N GLN A 33 4.55 -1.51 17.74
CA GLN A 33 3.93 -0.23 18.13
C GLN A 33 2.44 -0.36 18.48
N GLY A 34 1.88 -1.57 18.41
CA GLY A 34 0.45 -1.81 18.66
C GLY A 34 -0.46 -1.57 17.44
N ASN A 35 0.10 -1.29 16.27
CA ASN A 35 -0.67 -1.07 15.03
C ASN A 35 -1.02 -2.40 14.36
N ARG A 36 -2.27 -2.55 13.90
CA ARG A 36 -2.74 -3.77 13.19
C ARG A 36 -2.33 -3.82 11.72
N THR A 37 -1.84 -2.71 11.21
CA THR A 37 -1.28 -2.57 9.86
C THR A 37 0.08 -1.91 9.99
N THR A 38 1.02 -2.28 9.14
CA THR A 38 2.39 -1.74 9.13
C THR A 38 2.66 -1.10 7.77
N PRO A 39 3.22 0.12 7.71
CA PRO A 39 3.58 0.75 6.43
C PRO A 39 4.44 -0.17 5.54
N SER A 40 4.12 -0.26 4.25
CA SER A 40 4.91 -0.98 3.23
C SER A 40 6.12 -0.14 2.78
N TYR A 41 6.92 0.30 3.74
CA TYR A 41 8.03 1.23 3.55
C TYR A 41 9.34 0.57 3.97
N VAL A 42 10.39 0.82 3.18
CA VAL A 42 11.76 0.38 3.47
C VAL A 42 12.69 1.57 3.27
N ALA A 43 13.42 1.93 4.32
CA ALA A 43 14.37 3.03 4.28
C ALA A 43 15.78 2.54 4.58
N PHE A 44 16.73 3.04 3.80
CA PHE A 44 18.15 2.72 3.89
C PHE A 44 18.90 3.89 4.52
N THR A 45 19.69 3.62 5.55
CA THR A 45 20.51 4.62 6.24
C THR A 45 21.99 4.23 6.20
N ASP A 46 22.85 5.07 6.77
CA ASP A 46 24.28 4.78 6.89
C ASP A 46 24.58 3.59 7.82
N THR A 47 23.63 3.19 8.66
CA THR A 47 23.84 2.18 9.70
C THR A 47 22.97 0.94 9.51
N GLU A 48 21.70 1.12 9.13
CA GLU A 48 20.70 0.06 9.18
C GLU A 48 19.60 0.20 8.12
N ARG A 49 18.76 -0.83 8.02
CA ARG A 49 17.53 -0.81 7.23
C ARG A 49 16.36 -0.69 8.17
N LEU A 50 15.49 0.28 7.92
CA LEU A 50 14.30 0.53 8.70
C LEU A 50 13.08 0.13 7.87
N ILE A 51 12.14 -0.61 8.48
CA ILE A 51 10.97 -1.17 7.81
C ILE A 51 9.72 -0.84 8.63
N GLY A 52 8.63 -0.48 7.97
CA GLY A 52 7.37 -0.18 8.64
C GLY A 52 7.37 1.16 9.36
N ASP A 53 6.80 1.19 10.57
CA ASP A 53 6.60 2.43 11.34
C ASP A 53 7.92 3.15 11.66
N ALA A 54 9.03 2.41 11.75
CA ALA A 54 10.36 2.99 11.96
C ALA A 54 10.78 3.96 10.83
N THR A 55 10.14 3.89 9.65
CA THR A 55 10.42 4.80 8.54
C THR A 55 9.70 6.15 8.66
N ASN A 56 8.60 6.23 9.43
CA ASN A 56 7.73 7.41 9.48
C ASN A 56 8.48 8.67 9.94
N ASN A 57 9.37 8.54 10.92
CA ASN A 57 10.12 9.68 11.48
C ASN A 57 11.21 10.21 10.53
N GLN A 58 11.70 9.37 9.61
CA GLN A 58 12.82 9.72 8.75
C GLN A 58 12.43 9.95 7.29
N VAL A 59 11.24 9.54 6.83
CA VAL A 59 10.86 9.67 5.41
C VAL A 59 10.89 11.13 4.91
N VAL A 60 10.71 12.09 5.81
CA VAL A 60 10.87 13.53 5.54
C VAL A 60 12.33 13.94 5.41
N MET A 61 13.22 13.37 6.23
CA MET A 61 14.64 13.70 6.30
C MET A 61 15.49 12.93 5.29
N ASN A 62 15.04 11.73 4.91
CA ASN A 62 15.71 10.79 4.03
C ASN A 62 14.76 10.31 2.89
N PRO A 63 14.16 11.23 2.10
CA PRO A 63 13.15 10.87 1.12
C PRO A 63 13.73 10.08 -0.07
N THR A 64 14.99 10.30 -0.44
CA THR A 64 15.62 9.65 -1.61
C THR A 64 16.01 8.20 -1.35
N ASN A 65 16.24 7.82 -0.09
CA ASN A 65 16.60 6.45 0.30
C ASN A 65 15.46 5.74 1.05
N THR A 66 14.24 6.30 1.01
CA THR A 66 13.03 5.64 1.53
C THR A 66 12.17 5.17 0.36
N VAL A 67 12.15 3.86 0.13
CA VAL A 67 11.37 3.20 -0.90
C VAL A 67 9.99 2.84 -0.34
N PHE A 68 8.96 3.18 -1.08
CA PHE A 68 7.56 2.84 -0.86
C PHE A 68 6.93 2.51 -2.21
N ASP A 69 5.69 2.00 -2.21
CA ASP A 69 4.96 1.70 -3.45
C ASP A 69 5.71 0.70 -4.37
N ALA A 70 6.54 -0.16 -3.77
CA ALA A 70 7.25 -1.22 -4.50
C ALA A 70 6.30 -2.20 -5.20
N LYS A 71 5.06 -2.31 -4.70
CA LYS A 71 4.00 -3.12 -5.29
C LYS A 71 3.59 -2.63 -6.69
N SER A 72 3.71 -1.33 -6.98
CA SER A 72 3.43 -0.80 -8.32
C SER A 72 4.53 -1.14 -9.33
N LEU A 73 5.76 -1.44 -8.87
CA LEU A 73 6.89 -1.87 -9.71
C LEU A 73 7.00 -3.38 -9.91
N ILE A 74 6.45 -4.17 -8.99
CA ILE A 74 6.68 -5.62 -8.94
C ILE A 74 6.19 -6.33 -10.21
N GLY A 75 7.05 -7.15 -10.81
CA GLY A 75 6.75 -7.91 -12.04
C GLY A 75 6.51 -7.07 -13.31
N ARG A 76 6.84 -5.77 -13.29
CA ARG A 76 6.76 -4.88 -14.46
C ARG A 76 8.09 -4.74 -15.18
N ARG A 77 8.05 -4.23 -16.41
CA ARG A 77 9.25 -3.84 -17.15
C ARG A 77 9.54 -2.35 -16.92
N PHE A 78 10.82 -1.99 -17.02
CA PHE A 78 11.24 -0.60 -16.83
C PHE A 78 10.58 0.34 -17.85
N ASP A 79 10.39 -0.12 -19.09
CA ASP A 79 9.80 0.63 -20.20
C ASP A 79 8.25 0.66 -20.19
N ASP A 80 7.59 0.03 -19.21
CA ASP A 80 6.13 0.10 -19.08
C ASP A 80 5.69 1.55 -18.85
N ALA A 81 4.68 2.01 -19.61
CA ALA A 81 4.19 3.39 -19.54
C ALA A 81 3.75 3.81 -18.13
N VAL A 82 3.19 2.87 -17.37
CA VAL A 82 2.84 3.02 -15.95
C VAL A 82 4.08 3.34 -15.13
N VAL A 83 5.13 2.51 -15.22
CA VAL A 83 6.38 2.71 -14.46
C VAL A 83 6.98 4.06 -14.78
N GLN A 84 7.01 4.44 -16.06
CA GLN A 84 7.51 5.74 -16.51
C GLN A 84 6.67 6.93 -15.99
N SER A 85 5.37 6.72 -15.75
CA SER A 85 4.50 7.73 -15.15
C SER A 85 4.78 7.85 -13.66
N ASP A 86 4.76 6.74 -12.93
CA ASP A 86 4.90 6.70 -11.47
C ASP A 86 6.26 7.19 -11.00
N MET A 87 7.33 6.88 -11.75
CA MET A 87 8.70 7.36 -11.50
C MET A 87 8.83 8.88 -11.39
N LYS A 88 7.90 9.65 -11.96
CA LYS A 88 7.89 11.13 -11.87
C LYS A 88 7.43 11.62 -10.50
N HIS A 89 6.77 10.78 -9.73
CA HIS A 89 6.15 11.12 -8.46
C HIS A 89 6.96 10.62 -7.25
N TRP A 90 7.88 9.68 -7.46
CA TRP A 90 8.70 9.14 -6.39
C TRP A 90 9.96 10.00 -6.11
N PRO A 91 10.34 10.15 -4.83
CA PRO A 91 11.55 10.87 -4.47
C PRO A 91 12.84 10.04 -4.68
N PHE A 92 12.74 8.72 -4.60
CA PHE A 92 13.82 7.75 -4.83
C PHE A 92 14.04 7.49 -6.32
N MET A 93 15.22 7.01 -6.67
CA MET A 93 15.56 6.73 -8.08
C MET A 93 15.13 5.31 -8.46
N VAL A 94 14.68 5.15 -9.71
CA VAL A 94 14.45 3.84 -10.32
C VAL A 94 15.37 3.73 -11.54
N VAL A 95 16.20 2.69 -11.57
CA VAL A 95 17.16 2.43 -12.63
C VAL A 95 16.77 1.19 -13.43
N ASN A 96 17.21 1.14 -14.69
CA ASN A 96 16.98 0.01 -15.57
C ASN A 96 18.13 -0.99 -15.45
N ASP A 97 17.81 -2.22 -15.09
CA ASP A 97 18.73 -3.36 -15.09
C ASP A 97 18.20 -4.45 -16.01
N ALA A 98 18.81 -4.57 -17.20
CA ALA A 98 18.41 -5.53 -18.23
C ALA A 98 16.90 -5.53 -18.57
N GLY A 99 16.27 -4.35 -18.58
CA GLY A 99 14.84 -4.17 -18.89
C GLY A 99 13.92 -4.23 -17.67
N ARG A 100 14.45 -4.50 -16.48
CA ARG A 100 13.69 -4.58 -15.22
C ARG A 100 13.99 -3.35 -14.34
N PRO A 101 13.00 -2.81 -13.62
CA PRO A 101 13.23 -1.68 -12.73
C PRO A 101 13.93 -2.14 -11.44
N LYS A 102 14.84 -1.32 -10.92
CA LYS A 102 15.40 -1.41 -9.56
C LYS A 102 15.27 -0.09 -8.84
N ALA A 103 14.86 -0.11 -7.57
CA ALA A 103 14.94 1.06 -6.71
C ALA A 103 16.40 1.25 -6.27
N GLN A 104 16.96 2.44 -6.49
CA GLN A 104 18.34 2.77 -6.16
C GLN A 104 18.39 3.83 -5.06
N GLY A 105 19.28 3.63 -4.09
CA GLY A 105 19.54 4.56 -3.00
C GLY A 105 20.91 4.33 -2.37
N GLU A 106 21.27 5.16 -1.41
CA GLU A 106 22.47 5.01 -0.61
C GLU A 106 22.17 4.17 0.65
N TYR A 107 23.02 3.18 0.89
CA TYR A 107 22.97 2.32 2.07
C TYR A 107 24.40 2.11 2.57
N LYS A 108 24.66 2.46 3.84
CA LYS A 108 26.01 2.34 4.44
C LYS A 108 27.12 3.05 3.63
N GLY A 109 26.79 4.20 3.04
CA GLY A 109 27.72 4.97 2.21
C GLY A 109 27.99 4.40 0.81
N GLU A 110 27.31 3.33 0.41
CA GLU A 110 27.43 2.73 -0.91
C GLU A 110 26.12 2.88 -1.70
N THR A 111 26.24 3.05 -3.02
CA THR A 111 25.07 3.05 -3.91
C THR A 111 24.61 1.62 -4.14
N GLU A 112 23.41 1.32 -3.67
CA GLU A 112 22.79 0.01 -3.77
C GLU A 112 21.52 0.08 -4.62
N SER A 113 21.18 -1.04 -5.27
CA SER A 113 19.97 -1.13 -6.08
C SER A 113 19.25 -2.46 -5.84
N PHE A 114 17.95 -2.38 -5.59
CA PHE A 114 17.12 -3.50 -5.19
C PHE A 114 15.99 -3.71 -6.19
N TYR A 115 15.74 -4.96 -6.57
CA TYR A 115 14.54 -5.29 -7.32
C TYR A 115 13.29 -5.11 -6.44
N PRO A 116 12.11 -4.84 -7.03
CA PRO A 116 10.86 -4.69 -6.29
C PRO A 116 10.51 -5.90 -5.41
N GLU A 117 10.82 -7.11 -5.85
CA GLU A 117 10.63 -8.33 -5.05
C GLU A 117 11.56 -8.39 -3.83
N GLU A 118 12.76 -7.81 -3.89
CA GLU A 118 13.67 -7.72 -2.75
C GLU A 118 13.13 -6.71 -1.74
N VAL A 119 12.67 -5.55 -2.18
CA VAL A 119 12.03 -4.56 -1.29
C VAL A 119 10.78 -5.14 -0.63
N SER A 120 9.93 -5.81 -1.42
CA SER A 120 8.72 -6.49 -0.91
C SER A 120 9.06 -7.62 0.06
N SER A 121 10.19 -8.33 -0.15
CA SER A 121 10.66 -9.36 0.78
C SER A 121 11.05 -8.79 2.15
N MET A 122 11.56 -7.57 2.20
CA MET A 122 11.87 -6.89 3.46
C MET A 122 10.59 -6.58 4.24
N VAL A 123 9.53 -6.13 3.55
CA VAL A 123 8.20 -5.94 4.15
C VAL A 123 7.63 -7.27 4.66
N LEU A 124 7.69 -8.33 3.85
CA LEU A 124 7.26 -9.67 4.25
C LEU A 124 8.07 -10.24 5.42
N THR A 125 9.36 -9.92 5.49
CA THR A 125 10.23 -10.27 6.63
C THR A 125 9.73 -9.60 7.90
N LYS A 126 9.40 -8.30 7.86
CA LYS A 126 8.79 -7.62 9.02
C LYS A 126 7.44 -8.24 9.40
N MET A 127 6.60 -8.61 8.43
CA MET A 127 5.31 -9.27 8.70
C MET A 127 5.49 -10.63 9.37
N LYS A 128 6.50 -11.39 8.92
CA LYS A 128 6.91 -12.65 9.54
C LYS A 128 7.38 -12.43 10.97
N GLU A 129 8.28 -11.47 11.22
CA GLU A 129 8.78 -11.14 12.57
C GLU A 129 7.65 -10.77 13.52
N ILE A 130 6.68 -9.96 13.07
CA ILE A 130 5.48 -9.59 13.85
C ILE A 130 4.70 -10.85 14.25
N ALA A 131 4.48 -11.75 13.30
CA ALA A 131 3.78 -13.00 13.58
C ALA A 131 4.57 -13.94 14.50
N GLU A 132 5.89 -14.03 14.34
CA GLU A 132 6.78 -14.84 15.18
C GLU A 132 6.81 -14.32 16.63
N ALA A 133 6.87 -13.00 16.81
CA ALA A 133 6.81 -12.37 18.12
C ALA A 133 5.47 -12.67 18.84
N TYR A 134 4.37 -12.65 18.10
CA TYR A 134 3.04 -12.99 18.64
C TYR A 134 2.88 -14.49 18.95
N LEU A 135 3.38 -15.36 18.08
CA LEU A 135 3.18 -16.81 18.18
C LEU A 135 4.24 -17.52 19.04
N GLY A 136 5.36 -16.87 19.35
CA GLY A 136 6.48 -17.43 20.11
C GLY A 136 7.23 -18.56 19.40
N LYS A 137 7.12 -18.66 18.07
CA LYS A 137 7.70 -19.73 17.25
C LYS A 137 7.95 -19.25 15.82
N THR A 138 8.90 -19.89 15.14
CA THR A 138 9.23 -19.60 13.74
C THR A 138 8.03 -19.82 12.81
N VAL A 139 7.81 -18.87 11.91
CA VAL A 139 6.78 -18.91 10.88
C VAL A 139 7.44 -19.18 9.54
N THR A 140 7.07 -20.29 8.91
CA THR A 140 7.63 -20.70 7.62
C THR A 140 6.58 -20.76 6.52
N ASN A 141 5.29 -20.90 6.83
CA ASN A 141 4.25 -21.04 5.83
C ASN A 141 3.38 -19.79 5.77
N ALA A 142 3.13 -19.28 4.57
CA ALA A 142 2.28 -18.12 4.37
C ALA A 142 1.35 -18.28 3.17
N VAL A 143 0.19 -17.64 3.24
CA VAL A 143 -0.63 -17.28 2.09
C VAL A 143 -0.47 -15.77 1.91
N VAL A 144 -0.14 -15.32 0.70
CA VAL A 144 0.09 -13.91 0.39
C VAL A 144 -0.97 -13.43 -0.59
N THR A 145 -1.55 -12.26 -0.34
CA THR A 145 -2.57 -11.66 -1.22
C THR A 145 -1.92 -10.89 -2.38
N VAL A 146 -2.66 -10.75 -3.49
CA VAL A 146 -2.33 -9.88 -4.62
C VAL A 146 -3.61 -9.27 -5.20
N PRO A 147 -3.53 -8.13 -5.92
CA PRO A 147 -4.68 -7.56 -6.62
C PRO A 147 -5.27 -8.54 -7.65
N ALA A 148 -6.57 -8.43 -7.93
CA ALA A 148 -7.23 -9.34 -8.86
C ALA A 148 -6.73 -9.19 -10.29
N CYS A 149 -6.31 -7.96 -10.65
CA CYS A 149 -5.78 -7.55 -11.94
C CYS A 149 -4.33 -7.98 -12.21
N PHE A 150 -3.59 -8.48 -11.20
CA PHE A 150 -2.18 -8.86 -11.39
C PHE A 150 -2.04 -9.94 -12.49
N ASN A 151 -1.02 -9.81 -13.32
CA ASN A 151 -0.68 -10.83 -14.32
C ASN A 151 0.22 -11.94 -13.72
N ASP A 152 0.59 -12.93 -14.53
CA ASP A 152 1.43 -14.05 -14.07
C ASP A 152 2.82 -13.62 -13.60
N SER A 153 3.44 -12.63 -14.26
CA SER A 153 4.75 -12.12 -13.86
C SER A 153 4.70 -11.44 -12.49
N GLN A 154 3.68 -10.62 -12.24
CA GLN A 154 3.49 -9.94 -10.95
C GLN A 154 3.17 -10.93 -9.82
N ARG A 155 2.35 -11.95 -10.10
CA ARG A 155 2.08 -13.06 -9.16
C ARG A 155 3.36 -13.82 -8.81
N GLN A 156 4.17 -14.15 -9.83
CA GLN A 156 5.41 -14.87 -9.63
C GLN A 156 6.42 -14.04 -8.83
N ALA A 157 6.61 -12.76 -9.18
CA ALA A 157 7.51 -11.87 -8.45
C ALA A 157 7.08 -11.67 -6.97
N THR A 158 5.77 -11.62 -6.70
CA THR A 158 5.26 -11.58 -5.31
C THR A 158 5.56 -12.88 -4.55
N LYS A 159 5.45 -14.04 -5.22
CA LYS A 159 5.83 -15.33 -4.65
C LYS A 159 7.34 -15.43 -4.39
N ASP A 160 8.15 -14.87 -5.29
CA ASP A 160 9.60 -14.81 -5.16
C ASP A 160 9.98 -13.92 -3.96
N ALA A 161 9.32 -12.78 -3.76
CA ALA A 161 9.48 -11.95 -2.57
C ALA A 161 9.24 -12.73 -1.27
N GLY A 162 8.19 -13.57 -1.22
CA GLY A 162 7.95 -14.46 -0.08
C GLY A 162 9.05 -15.50 0.11
N THR A 163 9.57 -16.05 -0.97
CA THR A 163 10.68 -17.03 -0.93
C THR A 163 11.95 -16.38 -0.39
N ILE A 164 12.28 -15.16 -0.83
CA ILE A 164 13.43 -14.38 -0.35
C ILE A 164 13.29 -14.07 1.15
N ALA A 165 12.07 -13.80 1.63
CA ALA A 165 11.77 -13.61 3.07
C ALA A 165 11.84 -14.91 3.90
N GLY A 166 12.19 -16.05 3.28
CA GLY A 166 12.22 -17.34 3.94
C GLY A 166 10.83 -17.88 4.29
N LEU A 167 9.82 -17.57 3.47
CA LEU A 167 8.47 -18.10 3.56
C LEU A 167 8.22 -19.11 2.43
N ASN A 168 7.67 -20.26 2.80
CA ASN A 168 6.98 -21.17 1.90
C ASN A 168 5.59 -20.61 1.58
N VAL A 169 5.47 -19.96 0.42
CA VAL A 169 4.21 -19.40 -0.07
C VAL A 169 3.29 -20.53 -0.54
N LEU A 170 2.38 -20.96 0.33
CA LEU A 170 1.44 -22.05 0.08
C LEU A 170 0.50 -21.74 -1.09
N ARG A 171 0.08 -20.48 -1.18
CA ARG A 171 -0.82 -20.00 -2.23
C ARG A 171 -0.70 -18.48 -2.34
N ILE A 172 -0.80 -17.99 -3.58
CA ILE A 172 -1.13 -16.60 -3.86
C ILE A 172 -2.65 -16.54 -4.03
N ILE A 173 -3.32 -15.68 -3.27
CA ILE A 173 -4.77 -15.48 -3.36
C ILE A 173 -5.08 -14.06 -3.81
N LYS A 174 -6.15 -13.87 -4.58
CA LYS A 174 -6.60 -12.53 -4.94
C LYS A 174 -7.20 -11.85 -3.70
N GLU A 175 -6.84 -10.60 -3.44
CA GLU A 175 -7.35 -9.74 -2.36
C GLU A 175 -8.87 -9.81 -2.22
N PRO A 176 -9.66 -9.60 -3.27
CA PRO A 176 -11.12 -9.66 -3.13
C PRO A 176 -11.66 -11.06 -2.89
N THR A 177 -10.96 -12.12 -3.32
CA THR A 177 -11.32 -13.50 -2.93
C THR A 177 -11.04 -13.72 -1.45
N ALA A 178 -9.94 -13.20 -0.92
CA ALA A 178 -9.67 -13.25 0.52
C ALA A 178 -10.71 -12.46 1.33
N ALA A 179 -11.15 -11.30 0.84
CA ALA A 179 -12.24 -10.53 1.43
C ALA A 179 -13.57 -11.29 1.41
N ALA A 180 -13.91 -11.95 0.30
CA ALA A 180 -15.10 -12.79 0.19
C ALA A 180 -15.05 -13.99 1.15
N ILE A 181 -13.89 -14.64 1.30
CA ILE A 181 -13.68 -15.72 2.29
C ILE A 181 -13.90 -15.18 3.70
N ALA A 182 -13.31 -14.03 4.05
CA ALA A 182 -13.49 -13.40 5.36
C ALA A 182 -14.97 -13.08 5.63
N TYR A 183 -15.70 -12.59 4.62
CA TYR A 183 -17.14 -12.30 4.73
C TYR A 183 -18.00 -13.57 4.85
N GLY A 184 -17.63 -14.65 4.16
CA GLY A 184 -18.36 -15.92 4.12
C GLY A 184 -18.08 -16.85 5.32
N LEU A 185 -16.95 -16.67 6.00
CA LEU A 185 -16.54 -17.50 7.12
C LEU A 185 -17.59 -17.46 8.25
N GLY A 186 -18.11 -18.64 8.62
CA GLY A 186 -19.14 -18.78 9.67
C GLY A 186 -20.58 -18.54 9.23
N LYS A 187 -20.84 -18.22 7.95
CA LYS A 187 -22.20 -18.08 7.43
C LYS A 187 -22.68 -19.40 6.83
N LYS A 188 -23.85 -19.87 7.27
CA LYS A 188 -24.58 -20.94 6.57
C LYS A 188 -25.21 -20.35 5.30
N VAL A 189 -24.54 -20.51 4.18
CA VAL A 189 -25.07 -20.15 2.87
C VAL A 189 -25.91 -21.34 2.40
N GLY A 190 -27.23 -21.23 2.43
CA GLY A 190 -28.14 -22.31 2.00
C GLY A 190 -28.60 -22.20 0.54
N ALA A 191 -28.35 -21.08 -0.12
CA ALA A 191 -28.64 -20.83 -1.52
C ALA A 191 -27.51 -20.00 -2.12
N GLU A 192 -27.25 -20.16 -3.41
CA GLU A 192 -26.27 -19.37 -4.17
C GLU A 192 -26.47 -17.86 -3.93
N ARG A 193 -25.37 -17.14 -3.68
CA ARG A 193 -25.38 -15.69 -3.51
C ARG A 193 -24.34 -15.03 -4.40
N ASN A 194 -24.78 -14.01 -5.14
CA ASN A 194 -23.88 -13.06 -5.77
C ASN A 194 -23.36 -12.06 -4.74
N VAL A 195 -22.06 -11.84 -4.71
CA VAL A 195 -21.36 -10.90 -3.84
C VAL A 195 -20.49 -10.01 -4.70
N LEU A 196 -20.74 -8.70 -4.65
CA LEU A 196 -19.85 -7.70 -5.19
C LEU A 196 -18.87 -7.28 -4.09
N VAL A 197 -17.58 -7.34 -4.38
CA VAL A 197 -16.54 -6.78 -3.52
C VAL A 197 -16.11 -5.45 -4.12
N PHE A 198 -16.17 -4.38 -3.33
CA PHE A 198 -15.67 -3.05 -3.70
C PHE A 198 -14.40 -2.80 -2.89
N ASP A 199 -13.25 -2.96 -3.52
CA ASP A 199 -11.94 -2.88 -2.86
C ASP A 199 -11.15 -1.67 -3.37
N LEU A 200 -11.20 -0.57 -2.61
CA LEU A 200 -10.50 0.68 -2.93
C LEU A 200 -9.35 0.91 -1.93
N GLY A 201 -8.15 0.47 -2.32
CA GLY A 201 -6.96 0.48 -1.50
C GLY A 201 -6.15 1.77 -1.61
N GLY A 202 -4.85 1.67 -1.27
CA GLY A 202 -3.90 2.79 -1.32
C GLY A 202 -3.55 3.25 -2.74
N GLY A 203 -3.46 2.32 -3.69
CA GLY A 203 -3.15 2.62 -5.11
C GLY A 203 -3.83 1.69 -6.12
N THR A 204 -4.71 0.80 -5.67
CA THR A 204 -5.44 -0.15 -6.52
C THR A 204 -6.92 -0.14 -6.17
N PHE A 205 -7.75 -0.27 -7.20
CA PHE A 205 -9.20 -0.39 -7.09
C PHE A 205 -9.67 -1.64 -7.85
N ASP A 206 -10.25 -2.61 -7.14
CA ASP A 206 -10.77 -3.85 -7.72
C ASP A 206 -12.27 -4.01 -7.40
N VAL A 207 -13.06 -4.42 -8.41
CA VAL A 207 -14.49 -4.74 -8.30
C VAL A 207 -14.81 -6.10 -8.94
N PRO A 208 -14.58 -7.21 -8.23
CA PRO A 208 -15.07 -8.50 -8.69
C PRO A 208 -16.46 -8.82 -8.17
N ILE A 209 -17.21 -9.53 -9.01
CA ILE A 209 -18.44 -10.20 -8.64
C ILE A 209 -18.14 -11.68 -8.46
N LEU A 210 -18.51 -12.23 -7.30
CA LEU A 210 -18.34 -13.63 -6.95
C LEU A 210 -19.68 -14.30 -6.71
N THR A 211 -19.81 -15.57 -7.06
CA THR A 211 -20.84 -16.44 -6.48
C THR A 211 -20.28 -17.20 -5.29
N ILE A 212 -21.09 -17.30 -4.24
CA ILE A 212 -20.82 -18.12 -3.07
C ILE A 212 -21.90 -19.19 -2.97
N GLU A 213 -21.49 -20.46 -3.05
CA GLU A 213 -22.35 -21.63 -2.91
C GLU A 213 -21.59 -22.74 -2.16
N ASP A 214 -22.13 -23.22 -1.04
CA ASP A 214 -21.57 -24.32 -0.24
C ASP A 214 -20.06 -24.21 0.07
N GLY A 215 -19.58 -22.99 0.34
CA GLY A 215 -18.17 -22.71 0.63
C GLY A 215 -17.25 -22.67 -0.60
N THR A 216 -17.81 -22.80 -1.80
CA THR A 216 -17.16 -22.55 -3.08
C THR A 216 -17.28 -21.06 -3.41
N PHE A 217 -16.18 -20.46 -3.86
CA PHE A 217 -16.10 -19.07 -4.28
C PHE A 217 -15.67 -19.03 -5.74
N GLU A 218 -16.56 -18.60 -6.63
CA GLU A 218 -16.29 -18.50 -8.06
C GLU A 218 -16.35 -17.03 -8.48
N VAL A 219 -15.31 -16.54 -9.17
CA VAL A 219 -15.30 -15.17 -9.71
C VAL A 219 -16.04 -15.18 -11.04
N LYS A 220 -17.12 -14.40 -11.15
CA LYS A 220 -17.94 -14.25 -12.37
C LYS A 220 -17.41 -13.17 -13.29
N SER A 221 -17.04 -12.03 -12.73
CA SER A 221 -16.49 -10.90 -13.47
C SER A 221 -15.51 -10.15 -12.59
N THR A 222 -14.62 -9.38 -13.23
CA THR A 222 -13.69 -8.47 -12.55
C THR A 222 -13.52 -7.23 -13.39
N ALA A 223 -13.65 -6.08 -12.76
CA ALA A 223 -13.25 -4.80 -13.29
C ALA A 223 -12.44 -4.06 -12.22
N GLY A 224 -11.85 -2.92 -12.56
CA GLY A 224 -11.05 -2.15 -11.63
C GLY A 224 -10.16 -1.14 -12.33
N ASP A 225 -9.40 -0.41 -11.53
CA ASP A 225 -8.32 0.47 -11.95
C ASP A 225 -7.07 0.16 -11.13
N THR A 226 -5.99 -0.17 -11.83
CA THR A 226 -4.73 -0.58 -11.22
C THR A 226 -3.86 0.59 -10.72
N HIS A 227 -4.32 1.83 -10.93
CA HIS A 227 -3.63 3.07 -10.53
C HIS A 227 -4.62 4.09 -9.95
N LEU A 228 -5.57 3.63 -9.14
CA LEU A 228 -6.51 4.47 -8.42
C LEU A 228 -6.55 4.05 -6.96
N GLY A 229 -6.30 4.98 -6.05
CA GLY A 229 -6.48 4.72 -4.63
C GLY A 229 -6.33 5.94 -3.73
N GLY A 230 -6.16 5.67 -2.45
CA GLY A 230 -5.98 6.67 -1.41
C GLY A 230 -4.85 7.67 -1.67
N GLU A 231 -3.77 7.24 -2.32
CA GLU A 231 -2.62 8.10 -2.65
C GLU A 231 -2.96 9.17 -3.69
N ASP A 232 -3.88 8.88 -4.62
CA ASP A 232 -4.40 9.86 -5.58
C ASP A 232 -5.22 10.94 -4.88
N PHE A 233 -5.99 10.54 -3.87
CA PHE A 233 -6.77 11.50 -3.09
C PHE A 233 -5.87 12.41 -2.26
N ASP A 234 -4.79 11.85 -1.71
CA ASP A 234 -3.74 12.61 -1.04
C ASP A 234 -3.05 13.56 -2.03
N ASN A 235 -2.77 13.11 -3.26
CA ASN A 235 -2.18 13.95 -4.32
C ASN A 235 -3.04 15.18 -4.64
N ARG A 236 -4.37 15.02 -4.73
CA ARG A 236 -5.29 16.16 -4.96
C ARG A 236 -5.22 17.18 -3.83
N MET A 237 -5.15 16.70 -2.58
CA MET A 237 -5.02 17.56 -1.40
C MET A 237 -3.65 18.26 -1.35
N VAL A 238 -2.56 17.53 -1.63
CA VAL A 238 -1.19 18.09 -1.70
C VAL A 238 -1.12 19.19 -2.76
N ASN A 239 -1.60 18.96 -3.97
CA ASN A 239 -1.58 19.95 -5.06
C ASN A 239 -2.41 21.20 -4.71
N HIS A 240 -3.56 21.01 -4.07
CA HIS A 240 -4.38 22.11 -3.55
C HIS A 240 -3.58 22.99 -2.57
N PHE A 241 -2.87 22.37 -1.63
CA PHE A 241 -2.10 23.11 -0.64
C PHE A 241 -0.78 23.68 -1.16
N ILE A 242 -0.13 23.08 -2.16
CA ILE A 242 0.99 23.69 -2.89
C ILE A 242 0.52 25.01 -3.52
N ALA A 243 -0.63 24.99 -4.21
CA ALA A 243 -1.21 26.19 -4.82
C ALA A 243 -1.63 27.23 -3.76
N GLU A 244 -2.19 26.79 -2.64
CA GLU A 244 -2.54 27.67 -1.52
C GLU A 244 -1.30 28.34 -0.91
N PHE A 245 -0.24 27.58 -0.66
CA PHE A 245 1.01 28.08 -0.12
C PHE A 245 1.63 29.11 -1.07
N LYS A 246 1.66 28.83 -2.38
CA LYS A 246 2.10 29.77 -3.42
C LYS A 246 1.26 31.04 -3.46
N ARG A 247 -0.07 30.92 -3.30
CA ARG A 247 -0.96 32.09 -3.26
C ARG A 247 -0.71 32.97 -2.03
N LYS A 248 -0.57 32.35 -0.84
CA LYS A 248 -0.38 33.02 0.47
C LYS A 248 1.02 33.63 0.62
N HIS A 249 2.06 32.90 0.24
CA HIS A 249 3.46 33.24 0.53
C HIS A 249 4.30 33.59 -0.70
N LYS A 250 3.74 33.49 -1.92
CA LYS A 250 4.43 33.77 -3.19
C LYS A 250 5.66 32.88 -3.44
N LYS A 251 5.68 31.70 -2.83
CA LYS A 251 6.76 30.71 -2.90
C LYS A 251 6.21 29.38 -3.39
N ASP A 252 6.90 28.75 -4.33
CA ASP A 252 6.52 27.45 -4.86
C ASP A 252 7.35 26.36 -4.18
N ILE A 253 6.69 25.42 -3.51
CA ILE A 253 7.38 24.34 -2.78
C ILE A 253 7.59 23.08 -3.63
N SER A 254 7.08 23.06 -4.87
CA SER A 254 7.12 21.88 -5.75
C SER A 254 8.53 21.36 -6.02
N GLU A 255 9.54 22.24 -6.01
CA GLU A 255 10.95 21.88 -6.20
C GLU A 255 11.59 21.25 -4.95
N SER A 256 10.98 21.43 -3.77
CA SER A 256 11.50 20.88 -2.51
C SER A 256 10.87 19.53 -2.20
N LYS A 257 11.60 18.45 -2.53
CA LYS A 257 11.21 17.06 -2.18
C LYS A 257 10.85 16.91 -0.70
N ARG A 258 11.62 17.56 0.19
CA ARG A 258 11.35 17.57 1.63
C ARG A 258 10.02 18.25 1.96
N ALA A 259 9.78 19.46 1.45
CA ALA A 259 8.56 20.20 1.75
C ALA A 259 7.31 19.48 1.20
N VAL A 260 7.38 18.96 -0.03
CA VAL A 260 6.31 18.16 -0.63
C VAL A 260 6.06 16.90 0.20
N ARG A 261 7.10 16.22 0.68
CA ARG A 261 6.94 15.05 1.56
C ARG A 261 6.32 15.42 2.90
N CYS A 262 6.77 16.49 3.56
CA CYS A 262 6.14 17.01 4.79
C CYS A 262 4.64 17.23 4.59
N LEU A 263 4.28 17.90 3.49
CA LEU A 263 2.90 18.22 3.18
C LEU A 263 2.07 16.95 2.92
N ARG A 264 2.61 15.98 2.18
CA ARG A 264 1.96 14.68 1.96
C ARG A 264 1.73 13.92 3.26
N THR A 265 2.74 13.84 4.13
CA THR A 265 2.64 13.20 5.45
C THR A 265 1.58 13.87 6.33
N ALA A 266 1.29 15.17 6.16
CA ALA A 266 0.21 15.85 6.85
C ALA A 266 -1.17 15.65 6.18
N CYS A 267 -1.23 15.49 4.86
CA CYS A 267 -2.48 15.30 4.12
C CYS A 267 -3.14 13.94 4.38
N GLU A 268 -2.34 12.87 4.51
CA GLU A 268 -2.85 11.51 4.77
C GLU A 268 -3.69 11.43 6.08
N PRO A 269 -3.19 11.87 7.25
CA PRO A 269 -3.98 11.82 8.48
C PRO A 269 -5.14 12.83 8.45
N ALA A 270 -5.02 13.93 7.71
CA ALA A 270 -6.13 14.85 7.49
C ALA A 270 -7.25 14.20 6.68
N LYS A 271 -6.94 13.46 5.60
CA LYS A 271 -7.91 12.62 4.88
C LYS A 271 -8.58 11.62 5.82
N CYS A 272 -7.81 10.91 6.63
CA CYS A 272 -8.36 9.97 7.62
C CYS A 272 -9.28 10.65 8.64
N THR A 273 -8.94 11.85 9.09
CA THR A 273 -9.78 12.68 9.97
C THR A 273 -11.09 13.06 9.29
N LEU A 274 -11.04 13.44 8.01
CA LEU A 274 -12.22 13.81 7.22
C LEU A 274 -13.22 12.66 7.03
N SER A 275 -12.80 11.40 7.16
CA SER A 275 -13.72 10.25 7.11
C SER A 275 -14.70 10.20 8.28
N SER A 276 -14.36 10.81 9.42
CA SER A 276 -15.23 10.86 10.62
C SER A 276 -15.64 12.28 11.02
N SER A 277 -14.90 13.29 10.58
CA SER A 277 -15.11 14.71 10.90
C SER A 277 -15.39 15.57 9.66
N THR A 278 -16.03 16.72 9.82
CA THR A 278 -16.35 17.63 8.70
C THR A 278 -15.21 18.56 8.32
N GLN A 279 -14.14 18.62 9.13
CA GLN A 279 -12.97 19.46 8.93
C GLN A 279 -11.73 18.76 9.51
N ALA A 280 -10.56 19.03 8.94
CA ALA A 280 -9.26 18.61 9.43
C ALA A 280 -8.27 19.79 9.38
N THR A 281 -7.37 19.88 10.35
CA THR A 281 -6.31 20.90 10.39
C THR A 281 -5.01 20.33 9.80
N ILE A 282 -4.23 21.22 9.18
CA ILE A 282 -2.88 20.94 8.68
C ILE A 282 -1.96 21.92 9.39
N GLU A 283 -1.02 21.40 10.15
CA GLU A 283 -0.09 22.18 10.95
C GLU A 283 1.33 21.68 10.68
N ILE A 284 2.13 22.50 9.99
CA ILE A 284 3.50 22.15 9.64
C ILE A 284 4.42 23.33 9.99
N ASP A 285 5.28 23.12 10.97
CA ASP A 285 6.32 24.08 11.34
C ASP A 285 7.43 24.10 10.28
N SER A 286 7.87 25.30 9.89
CA SER A 286 8.97 25.51 8.95
C SER A 286 8.87 24.64 7.67
N LEU A 287 7.70 24.63 7.03
CA LEU A 287 7.45 23.85 5.80
C LEU A 287 8.44 24.22 4.69
N TYR A 288 8.70 25.51 4.46
CA TYR A 288 9.61 25.98 3.42
C TYR A 288 10.23 27.34 3.78
N GLU A 289 11.55 27.48 3.66
CA GLU A 289 12.30 28.71 3.99
C GLU A 289 11.95 29.32 5.36
N GLY A 290 11.70 28.48 6.37
CA GLY A 290 11.32 28.92 7.73
C GLY A 290 9.86 29.36 7.88
N ILE A 291 9.06 29.28 6.82
CA ILE A 291 7.63 29.63 6.84
C ILE A 291 6.82 28.46 7.37
N ASN A 292 6.06 28.70 8.44
CA ASN A 292 5.09 27.74 8.96
C ASN A 292 3.84 27.71 8.07
N PHE A 293 3.21 26.55 7.95
CA PHE A 293 1.97 26.38 7.22
C PHE A 293 0.90 25.81 8.13
N TYR A 294 -0.01 26.69 8.58
CA TYR A 294 -1.20 26.34 9.34
C TYR A 294 -2.44 26.64 8.51
N THR A 295 -3.24 25.62 8.24
CA THR A 295 -4.49 25.74 7.47
C THR A 295 -5.47 24.64 7.87
N SER A 296 -6.63 24.62 7.24
CA SER A 296 -7.61 23.54 7.43
C SER A 296 -8.33 23.26 6.12
N ILE A 297 -8.85 22.05 6.00
CA ILE A 297 -9.67 21.62 4.87
C ILE A 297 -10.99 21.05 5.39
N THR A 298 -12.08 21.35 4.69
CA THR A 298 -13.40 20.78 4.97
C THR A 298 -13.61 19.50 4.15
N ARG A 299 -14.46 18.60 4.64
CA ARG A 299 -14.86 17.39 3.90
C ARG A 299 -15.42 17.75 2.52
N ALA A 300 -16.28 18.77 2.46
CA ALA A 300 -16.87 19.24 1.20
C ALA A 300 -15.79 19.68 0.19
N ARG A 301 -14.74 20.37 0.64
CA ARG A 301 -13.63 20.76 -0.25
C ARG A 301 -12.82 19.54 -0.72
N PHE A 302 -12.58 18.58 0.17
CA PHE A 302 -11.89 17.33 -0.19
C PHE A 302 -12.70 16.50 -1.19
N GLU A 303 -14.02 16.40 -1.01
CA GLU A 303 -14.93 15.74 -1.96
C GLU A 303 -14.96 16.47 -3.31
N GLU A 304 -14.96 17.80 -3.32
CA GLU A 304 -14.87 18.60 -4.55
C GLU A 304 -13.56 18.34 -5.31
N LEU A 305 -12.43 18.29 -4.60
CA LEU A 305 -11.09 18.04 -5.18
C LEU A 305 -10.96 16.64 -5.82
N ASN A 306 -11.79 15.69 -5.39
CA ASN A 306 -11.77 14.29 -5.80
C ASN A 306 -13.05 13.86 -6.52
N ALA A 307 -13.92 14.81 -6.90
CA ALA A 307 -15.27 14.50 -7.37
C ALA A 307 -15.28 13.61 -8.63
N ASP A 308 -14.33 13.83 -9.54
CA ASP A 308 -14.12 13.02 -10.74
C ASP A 308 -13.64 11.61 -10.38
N LEU A 309 -12.65 11.49 -9.49
CA LEU A 309 -12.11 10.19 -9.07
C LEU A 309 -13.16 9.36 -8.34
N PHE A 310 -13.92 9.97 -7.42
CA PHE A 310 -14.96 9.29 -6.66
C PHE A 310 -16.10 8.82 -7.55
N ARG A 311 -16.58 9.65 -8.48
CA ARG A 311 -17.62 9.23 -9.43
C ARG A 311 -17.12 8.14 -10.37
N GLY A 312 -15.88 8.24 -10.83
CA GLY A 312 -15.26 7.24 -11.71
C GLY A 312 -15.19 5.84 -11.09
N THR A 313 -15.29 5.71 -9.76
CA THR A 313 -15.37 4.38 -9.11
C THR A 313 -16.61 3.58 -9.49
N LEU A 314 -17.66 4.22 -10.01
CA LEU A 314 -18.87 3.54 -10.46
C LEU A 314 -18.71 2.90 -11.84
N ASP A 315 -17.80 3.38 -12.70
CA ASP A 315 -17.64 2.82 -14.05
C ASP A 315 -17.15 1.36 -14.00
N PRO A 316 -16.16 0.98 -13.16
CA PRO A 316 -15.81 -0.42 -12.97
C PRO A 316 -16.93 -1.25 -12.34
N VAL A 317 -17.76 -0.67 -11.48
CA VAL A 317 -18.93 -1.36 -10.91
C VAL A 317 -19.92 -1.70 -12.01
N GLU A 318 -20.27 -0.75 -12.86
CA GLU A 318 -21.18 -0.98 -14.00
C GLU A 318 -20.60 -1.98 -15.01
N LYS A 319 -19.29 -1.95 -15.26
CA LYS A 319 -18.61 -2.89 -16.14
C LYS A 319 -18.57 -4.32 -15.59
N ALA A 320 -18.55 -4.47 -14.26
CA ALA A 320 -18.52 -5.78 -13.63
C ALA A 320 -19.91 -6.43 -13.59
N LEU A 321 -20.98 -5.65 -13.49
CA LEU A 321 -22.38 -6.10 -13.48
C LEU A 321 -22.84 -6.66 -14.83
#